data_AF-A0A8J6TCB3-F1
#
_entry.id   AF-A0A8J6TCB3-F1
#
_cell.length_a   1.000
_cell.length_b   1.000
_cell.length_c   1.000
_cell.angle_alpha   90.00
_cell.angle_beta   90.00
_cell.angle_gamma   90.00
#
_symmetry.space_group_name_H-M   'P 1'
#
loop_
_entity.id
_entity.type
_entity.pdbx_description
1 polymer ?
#
loop_
_entity_poly.entity_id
_entity_poly.type
_entity_poly.pdbx_seq_one_letter_code
_entity_poly.pdbx_strand_id
1 'polypeptide(L)'
;MEQLVTIELFGQPYTFKAESEITEAKEVAESLVKEVTRVETQQSGKASDITKLAILILAALNIANENFELKRNYSDLLQELSKRSASLIRTLSANMQ
;
A
#
# COMPACT_ATOMS: atom_id res chain seq x y z
N MET A 1 -13.51 -4.47 19.23
CA MET A 1 -14.22 -3.17 19.29
C MET A 1 -14.23 -2.61 17.89
N GLU A 2 -15.38 -2.15 17.39
CA GLU A 2 -15.46 -1.50 16.07
C GLU A 2 -14.82 -0.11 16.16
N GLN A 3 -13.94 0.24 15.20
CA GLN A 3 -13.32 1.55 15.13
C GLN A 3 -13.98 2.36 14.00
N LEU A 4 -14.47 3.56 14.33
CA LEU A 4 -14.95 4.51 13.33
C LEU A 4 -13.79 5.40 12.89
N VAL A 5 -13.64 5.56 11.59
CA VAL A 5 -12.61 6.41 10.99
C VAL A 5 -13.29 7.42 10.07
N THR A 6 -13.02 8.71 10.29
CA THR A 6 -13.52 9.80 9.45
C THR A 6 -12.37 10.34 8.60
N ILE A 7 -12.58 10.42 7.29
CA ILE A 7 -11.63 11.02 6.33
C ILE A 7 -12.35 12.02 5.42
N GLU A 8 -11.59 12.93 4.82
CA GLU A 8 -12.12 13.91 3.87
C GLU A 8 -11.74 13.51 2.44
N LEU A 9 -12.73 13.38 1.56
CA LEU A 9 -12.54 13.09 0.13
C LEU A 9 -13.37 14.08 -0.69
N PHE A 10 -12.76 14.72 -1.68
CA PHE A 10 -13.43 15.71 -2.54
C PHE A 10 -14.12 16.85 -1.76
N GLY A 11 -13.50 17.29 -0.64
CA GLY A 11 -14.04 18.31 0.26
C GLY A 11 -15.25 17.86 1.08
N GLN A 12 -15.54 16.55 1.15
CA GLN A 12 -16.64 16.00 1.94
C GLN A 12 -16.12 14.98 2.96
N PRO A 13 -16.58 15.06 4.22
CA PRO A 13 -16.23 14.07 5.23
C PRO A 13 -17.01 12.77 5.01
N TYR A 14 -16.32 11.64 5.11
CA TYR A 14 -16.88 10.30 5.08
C TYR A 14 -16.44 9.53 6.32
N THR A 15 -17.39 8.86 6.97
CA THR A 15 -17.11 8.04 8.16
C THR A 15 -17.32 6.57 7.82
N PHE A 16 -16.30 5.76 8.07
CA PHE A 16 -16.27 4.34 7.77
C PHE A 16 -16.11 3.54 9.05
N LYS A 17 -16.76 2.38 9.08
CA LYS A 17 -16.46 1.33 10.07
C LYS A 17 -15.23 0.58 9.58
N ALA A 18 -14.12 0.72 10.29
CA ALA A 18 -12.97 -0.13 10.06
C ALA A 18 -13.24 -1.50 10.69
N GLU A 19 -12.87 -2.55 9.96
CA GLU A 19 -12.88 -3.90 10.52
C GLU A 19 -11.96 -3.95 11.74
N SER A 20 -12.35 -4.71 12.76
CA SER A 20 -11.64 -4.77 14.04
C SER A 20 -10.21 -5.31 13.95
N GLU A 21 -9.83 -5.85 12.79
CA GLU A 21 -8.50 -6.41 12.52
C GLU A 21 -7.51 -5.35 11.97
N ILE A 22 -8.00 -4.16 11.59
CA ILE A 22 -7.14 -3.09 11.08
C ILE A 22 -6.58 -2.30 12.27
N THR A 23 -5.42 -2.73 12.77
CA THR A 23 -4.72 -2.10 13.90
C THR A 23 -4.40 -0.62 13.66
N GLU A 24 -4.18 -0.24 12.40
CA GLU A 24 -3.79 1.11 11.95
C GLU A 24 -4.84 1.70 11.00
N ALA A 25 -6.13 1.53 11.33
CA ALA A 25 -7.24 1.92 10.46
C ALA A 25 -7.20 3.38 9.99
N LYS A 26 -6.70 4.27 10.84
CA LYS A 26 -6.50 5.69 10.51
C LYS A 26 -5.44 5.87 9.42
N GLU A 27 -4.30 5.18 9.52
CA GLU A 27 -3.18 5.31 8.59
C GLU A 27 -3.55 4.73 7.21
N VAL A 28 -4.28 3.62 7.20
CA VAL A 28 -4.86 3.06 5.97
C VAL A 28 -5.81 4.05 5.30
N ALA A 29 -6.66 4.72 6.08
CA ALA A 29 -7.58 5.71 5.55
C ALA A 29 -6.86 6.99 5.06
N GLU A 30 -5.81 7.43 5.75
CA GLU A 30 -4.95 8.53 5.33
C GLU A 30 -4.20 8.20 4.03
N SER A 31 -3.79 6.94 3.83
CA SER A 31 -3.19 6.46 2.58
C SER A 31 -4.15 6.63 1.40
N LEU A 32 -5.43 6.28 1.57
CA LEU A 32 -6.45 6.50 0.56
C LEU A 32 -6.61 8.00 0.22
N VAL A 33 -6.70 8.87 1.24
CA VAL A 33 -6.85 10.32 1.03
C VAL A 33 -5.67 10.87 0.21
N LYS A 34 -4.44 10.52 0.62
CA LYS A 34 -3.23 10.94 -0.07
C LYS A 34 -3.24 10.54 -1.54
N GLU A 35 -3.64 9.32 -1.83
CA GLU A 35 -3.65 8.81 -3.20
C GLU A 35 -4.76 9.44 -4.06
N VAL A 36 -5.95 9.65 -3.48
CA VAL A 36 -7.04 10.36 -4.16
C VAL A 36 -6.62 11.79 -4.51
N THR A 37 -6.01 12.53 -3.58
CA THR A 37 -5.46 13.87 -3.84
C THR A 37 -4.37 13.84 -4.91
N ARG A 38 -3.50 12.82 -4.91
CA ARG A 38 -2.46 12.66 -5.93
C ARG A 38 -3.07 12.46 -7.32
N VAL A 39 -4.06 11.59 -7.46
CA VAL A 39 -4.74 11.35 -8.74
C VAL A 39 -5.49 12.61 -9.18
N GLU A 40 -6.23 13.26 -8.29
CA GLU A 40 -6.97 14.49 -8.58
C GLU A 40 -6.04 15.61 -9.10
N THR A 41 -4.91 15.85 -8.44
CA THR A 41 -3.93 16.85 -8.85
C THR A 41 -3.25 16.52 -10.19
N GLN A 42 -2.99 15.25 -10.48
CA GLN A 42 -2.42 14.81 -11.77
C GLN A 42 -3.40 14.98 -12.93
N GLN A 43 -4.70 14.83 -12.69
CA GLN A 43 -5.74 14.93 -13.71
C GLN A 43 -6.27 16.36 -13.89
N SER A 44 -6.02 17.26 -12.93
CA SER A 44 -6.43 18.67 -12.98
C SER A 44 -5.95 19.43 -14.24
N GLY A 45 -4.92 18.92 -14.94
CA GLY A 45 -4.43 19.49 -16.21
C GLY A 45 -4.81 18.71 -17.48
N LYS A 46 -5.49 17.57 -17.37
CA LYS A 46 -5.79 16.66 -18.49
C LYS A 46 -7.26 16.22 -18.43
N ALA A 47 -8.11 16.96 -19.14
CA ALA A 47 -9.54 16.74 -19.32
C ALA A 47 -10.39 16.87 -18.03
N SER A 48 -11.24 17.89 -18.04
CA SER A 48 -12.21 18.26 -16.99
C SER A 48 -13.31 17.21 -16.70
N ASP A 49 -13.22 16.01 -17.28
CA ASP A 49 -14.34 15.07 -17.40
C ASP A 49 -14.17 13.77 -16.59
N ILE A 50 -13.07 13.60 -15.85
CA ILE A 50 -12.91 12.42 -15.00
C ILE A 50 -13.84 12.53 -13.79
N THR A 51 -14.74 11.57 -13.65
CA THR A 51 -15.69 11.53 -12.54
C THR A 51 -14.97 11.24 -11.22
N LYS A 52 -15.53 11.70 -10.08
CA LYS A 52 -15.02 11.37 -8.73
C LYS A 52 -14.88 9.85 -8.53
N LEU A 53 -15.78 9.06 -9.10
CA LEU A 53 -15.72 7.60 -9.08
C LEU A 53 -14.48 7.08 -9.83
N ALA A 54 -14.17 7.60 -11.01
CA ALA A 54 -12.98 7.22 -11.75
C ALA A 54 -11.69 7.60 -11.00
N ILE A 55 -11.65 8.75 -10.32
CA ILE A 55 -10.53 9.12 -9.45
C ILE A 55 -10.36 8.09 -8.32
N LEU A 56 -11.45 7.71 -7.64
CA LEU A 56 -11.41 6.69 -6.57
C LEU A 56 -10.93 5.33 -7.09
N ILE A 57 -11.41 4.89 -8.26
CA ILE A 57 -10.98 3.62 -8.86
C ILE A 57 -9.49 3.65 -9.20
N LEU A 58 -8.99 4.75 -9.79
CA LEU A 58 -7.57 4.90 -10.07
C LEU A 58 -6.73 4.91 -8.80
N ALA A 59 -7.17 5.62 -7.76
CA ALA A 59 -6.48 5.62 -6.48
C ALA A 59 -6.42 4.21 -5.86
N ALA A 60 -7.54 3.47 -5.89
CA ALA A 60 -7.60 2.10 -5.42
C ALA A 60 -6.67 1.16 -6.22
N LEU A 61 -6.63 1.28 -7.56
CA LEU A 61 -5.73 0.52 -8.42
C LEU A 61 -4.26 0.81 -8.10
N ASN A 62 -3.90 2.06 -7.88
CA ASN A 62 -2.54 2.44 -7.53
C ASN A 62 -2.11 1.87 -6.18
N ILE A 63 -2.95 2.00 -5.14
CA ILE A 63 -2.70 1.41 -3.81
C ILE A 63 -2.59 -0.12 -3.89
N ALA A 64 -3.46 -0.76 -4.67
CA ALA A 64 -3.40 -2.21 -4.87
C ALA A 64 -2.11 -2.64 -5.56
N ASN A 65 -1.65 -1.88 -6.57
CA ASN A 65 -0.40 -2.13 -7.27
C ASN A 65 0.81 -1.94 -6.35
N GLU A 66 0.86 -0.87 -5.55
CA GLU A 66 1.93 -0.66 -4.56
C GLU A 66 2.01 -1.82 -3.56
N ASN A 67 0.86 -2.28 -3.05
CA ASN A 67 0.81 -3.44 -2.15
C ASN A 67 1.28 -4.74 -2.83
N PHE A 68 0.96 -4.92 -4.12
CA PHE A 68 1.39 -6.08 -4.89
C PHE A 68 2.92 -6.07 -5.08
N GLU A 69 3.49 -4.93 -5.46
CA GLU A 69 4.94 -4.73 -5.60
C GLU A 69 5.67 -4.92 -4.27
N LEU A 70 5.15 -4.39 -3.16
CA LEU A 70 5.74 -4.57 -1.83
C LEU A 70 5.80 -6.05 -1.42
N LYS A 71 4.71 -6.81 -1.64
CA LYS A 71 4.68 -8.25 -1.35
C LYS A 71 5.68 -9.02 -2.20
N ARG A 72 5.79 -8.66 -3.49
CA ARG A 72 6.76 -9.25 -4.41
C ARG A 72 8.19 -8.97 -3.97
N ASN A 73 8.53 -7.71 -3.72
CA ASN A 73 9.86 -7.29 -3.27
C ASN A 73 10.26 -7.95 -1.95
N TYR A 74 9.32 -8.12 -1.02
CA TYR A 74 9.56 -8.83 0.23
C TYR A 74 9.88 -10.31 -0.01
N SER A 75 9.12 -10.98 -0.88
CA SER A 75 9.39 -12.37 -1.26
C SER A 75 10.77 -12.54 -1.90
N ASP A 76 11.12 -11.64 -2.84
CA ASP A 76 12.41 -11.67 -3.53
C ASP A 76 13.57 -11.45 -2.55
N LEU A 77 13.42 -10.50 -1.62
CA LEU A 77 14.40 -10.24 -0.56
C LEU A 77 14.61 -11.46 0.35
N LEU A 78 13.52 -12.10 0.79
CA LEU A 78 13.60 -13.31 1.63
C LEU A 78 14.32 -14.46 0.90
N GLN A 79 14.04 -14.64 -0.39
CA GLN A 79 14.70 -15.67 -1.19
C GLN A 79 16.20 -15.40 -1.31
N GLU A 80 16.61 -14.17 -1.58
CA GLU A 80 18.01 -13.80 -1.69
C GLU A 80 18.73 -13.93 -0.34
N LEU A 81 18.10 -13.49 0.75
CA LEU A 81 18.65 -13.65 2.10
C LEU A 81 18.85 -15.12 2.47
N SER A 82 17.87 -15.98 2.14
CA SER A 82 17.96 -17.43 2.37
C SER A 82 19.13 -18.04 1.59
N LYS A 83 19.25 -17.69 0.30
CA LYS A 83 20.35 -18.16 -0.56
C LYS A 83 21.72 -17.74 -0.03
N ARG A 84 21.86 -16.46 0.36
CA ARG A 84 23.13 -15.93 0.92
C ARG A 84 23.47 -16.59 2.25
N SER A 85 22.49 -16.79 3.11
CA SER A 85 22.67 -17.46 4.41
C SER A 85 23.11 -18.91 4.24
N ALA A 86 22.46 -19.65 3.33
CA ALA A 86 22.84 -21.04 3.01
C ALA A 86 24.28 -21.12 2.44
N SER A 87 24.66 -20.18 1.58
CA SER A 87 26.03 -20.11 1.07
C SER A 87 27.04 -19.84 2.18
N LEU A 88 26.73 -18.92 3.10
CA LEU A 88 27.61 -18.59 4.23
C LEU A 88 27.81 -19.80 5.15
N ILE A 89 26.72 -20.50 5.50
CA ILE A 89 26.77 -21.72 6.29
C ILE A 89 27.66 -22.77 5.62
N ARG A 90 27.48 -23.00 4.32
CA ARG A 90 28.31 -23.95 3.56
C ARG A 90 29.79 -23.58 3.60
N THR A 91 30.13 -22.30 3.44
CA THR A 91 31.52 -21.83 3.51
C THR A 91 32.11 -22.02 4.90
N LEU A 92 31.37 -21.72 5.96
CA LEU A 92 31.81 -21.93 7.34
C LEU A 92 32.02 -23.42 7.64
N SER A 93 31.07 -24.28 7.26
CA SER A 93 31.20 -25.73 7.43
C SER A 93 32.39 -26.31 6.69
N ALA A 94 32.70 -25.81 5.48
CA ALA A 94 33.85 -26.26 4.70
C ALA A 94 35.20 -25.85 5.32
N ASN A 95 35.25 -24.73 6.06
CA ASN A 95 36.46 -24.26 6.73
C ASN A 95 36.66 -24.85 8.13
N MET A 96 35.67 -25.59 8.65
CA MET A 96 35.75 -26.29 9.95
C MET A 96 36.09 -27.79 9.80
N GLN A 97 36.29 -28.27 8.57
CA GLN A 97 36.83 -29.61 8.26
C GLN A 97 38.32 -29.51 7.95
#